data_AF-A0A256BJM2-F1
#
_entry.id   AF-A0A256BJM2-F1
#
_cell.length_a   1.000
_cell.length_b   1.000
_cell.length_c   1.000
_cell.angle_alpha   90.00
_cell.angle_beta   90.00
_cell.angle_gamma   90.00
#
_symmetry.space_group_name_H-M   'P 1'
#
loop_
_entity.id
_entity.type
_entity.pdbx_description
1 polymer ?
#
loop_
_entity_poly.entity_id
_entity_poly.type
_entity_poly.pdbx_seq_one_letter_code
_entity_poly.pdbx_strand_id
1 'polypeptide(L)' 'MNFVGMLTDSRSFISYTRHEYFRRLFCDYIGDLVERGEIPNDEALLGKLIANVSYHNAMAYFEASDLVAK' A
#
# COMPACT_ATOMS: atom_id res chain seq x y z
N MET A 1 4.95 -10.44 1.29
CA MET A 1 5.21 -9.21 0.51
C MET A 1 5.53 -8.12 1.50
N ASN A 2 6.74 -7.56 1.45
CA ASN A 2 7.34 -6.81 2.57
C ASN A 2 7.28 -5.28 2.36
N PHE A 3 6.49 -4.80 1.40
CA PHE A 3 6.42 -3.38 1.08
C PHE A 3 5.49 -2.65 2.06
N VAL A 4 6.06 -1.68 2.79
CA VAL A 4 5.35 -0.94 3.85
C VAL A 4 4.36 0.09 3.31
N GLY A 5 4.55 0.58 2.07
CA GLY A 5 3.65 1.56 1.44
C GLY A 5 4.33 2.88 1.12
N MET A 6 3.56 3.97 1.15
CA MET A 6 3.98 5.33 0.76
C MET A 6 3.95 6.29 1.95
N LEU A 7 4.77 7.34 1.92
CA LEU A 7 4.71 8.49 2.84
C LEU A 7 4.70 9.81 2.06
N THR A 8 4.13 10.88 2.62
CA THR A 8 4.09 12.18 1.92
C THR A 8 5.40 12.96 1.94
N ASP A 9 6.20 12.77 2.99
CA ASP A 9 7.40 13.55 3.33
C ASP A 9 7.19 15.08 3.19
N SER A 10 6.05 15.55 3.68
CA SER A 10 5.61 16.92 3.46
C SER A 10 5.19 17.57 4.77
N ARG A 11 5.54 18.86 4.91
CA ARG A 11 5.10 19.71 6.02
C ARG A 11 3.74 20.38 5.78
N SER A 12 3.13 20.14 4.62
CA SER A 12 1.84 20.72 4.21
C SER A 12 0.67 19.77 4.52
N PHE A 13 -0.38 20.29 5.15
CA PHE A 13 -1.60 19.53 5.48
C PHE A 13 -2.37 19.03 4.25
N ILE A 14 -2.25 19.70 3.10
CA ILE A 14 -2.94 19.28 1.86
C ILE A 14 -2.21 18.16 1.10
N SER A 15 -1.08 17.70 1.62
CA SER A 15 -0.23 16.72 0.92
C SER A 15 -0.76 15.28 0.94
N TYR A 16 -1.81 14.99 1.70
CA TYR A 16 -2.37 13.64 1.78
C TYR A 16 -2.95 13.14 0.44
N THR A 17 -3.28 14.04 -0.49
CA THR A 17 -3.64 13.68 -1.88
C THR A 17 -2.52 12.92 -2.59
N ARG A 18 -1.26 13.02 -2.13
CA ARG A 18 -0.14 12.21 -2.64
C ARG A 18 -0.36 10.71 -2.39
N HIS A 19 -1.01 10.33 -1.29
CA HIS A 19 -1.36 8.93 -1.05
C HIS A 19 -2.43 8.44 -2.02
N GLU A 20 -3.41 9.29 -2.35
CA GLU A 20 -4.40 8.95 -3.37
C GLU A 20 -3.75 8.75 -4.73
N TYR A 21 -2.84 9.65 -5.12
CA TYR A 21 -2.09 9.54 -6.37
C TYR A 21 -1.28 8.23 -6.42
N PHE A 22 -0.54 7.91 -5.36
CA PHE A 22 0.17 6.64 -5.23
C PHE A 22 -0.77 5.43 -5.35
N ARG A 23 -1.91 5.44 -4.66
CA ARG A 23 -2.89 4.33 -4.71
C ARG A 23 -3.45 4.12 -6.11
N ARG A 24 -3.73 5.20 -6.85
CA ARG A 24 -4.20 5.13 -8.24
C ARG A 24 -3.16 4.45 -9.13
N LEU A 25 -1.91 4.93 -9.10
CA LEU A 25 -0.82 4.32 -9.87
C LEU A 25 -0.57 2.86 -9.48
N PHE A 26 -0.65 2.55 -8.19
CA PHE A 26 -0.46 1.18 -7.72
C PHE A 26 -1.58 0.25 -8.19
N CYS A 27 -2.84 0.67 -8.09
CA CYS A 27 -3.97 -0.13 -8.59
C CYS A 27 -3.93 -0.30 -10.11
N ASP A 28 -3.54 0.74 -10.85
CA ASP A 28 -3.36 0.69 -12.31
C ASP A 28 -2.28 -0.35 -12.69
N TYR A 29 -1.11 -0.28 -12.05
CA TYR A 29 -0.04 -1.26 -12.24
C TYR A 29 -0.48 -2.70 -11.91
N ILE A 30 -1.20 -2.90 -10.80
CA ILE A 30 -1.71 -4.23 -10.45
C ILE A 30 -2.76 -4.70 -11.47
N GLY A 31 -3.64 -3.81 -11.93
CA GLY A 31 -4.61 -4.09 -12.99
C GLY A 31 -3.93 -4.58 -14.27
N ASP A 32 -2.89 -3.88 -14.73
CA ASP A 32 -2.11 -4.28 -15.90
C ASP A 32 -1.52 -5.70 -15.77
N LEU A 33 -1.00 -6.06 -14.60
CA LEU A 33 -0.47 -7.41 -14.36
C LEU A 33 -1.57 -8.48 -14.39
N VAL A 34 -2.76 -8.16 -13.91
CA VAL A 34 -3.94 -9.03 -13.99
C VAL A 34 -4.37 -9.21 -15.44
N GLU A 35 -4.46 -8.13 -16.21
CA GLU A 35 -4.84 -8.18 -17.63
C GLU A 35 -3.85 -8.97 -18.49
N ARG A 36 -2.57 -8.90 -18.17
CA ARG A 36 -1.51 -9.70 -18.82
C ARG A 36 -1.49 -11.17 -18.38
N GLY A 37 -2.27 -11.54 -17.35
CA GLY A 37 -2.29 -12.88 -16.79
C GLY A 37 -1.03 -13.24 -15.99
N GLU A 38 -0.25 -12.25 -15.55
CA GLU A 38 0.95 -12.45 -14.73
C GLU A 38 0.60 -12.79 -13.27
N ILE A 39 -0.54 -12.28 -12.80
CA ILE A 39 -1.09 -12.57 -11.46
C ILE A 39 -2.57 -12.95 -11.56
N PRO A 40 -3.10 -13.75 -10.62
CA PRO A 40 -4.49 -14.18 -10.65
C PRO A 40 -5.46 -13.01 -10.43
N ASN A 41 -6.55 -13.00 -11.20
CA ASN A 41 -7.69 -12.10 -11.00
C ASN A 41 -8.60 -12.59 -9.85
N ASP A 42 -8.06 -12.60 -8.63
CA ASP A 42 -8.79 -12.96 -7.41
C ASP A 42 -9.02 -11.70 -6.57
N GLU A 43 -10.27 -11.25 -6.52
CA GLU A 43 -10.66 -10.02 -5.82
C GLU A 43 -10.30 -10.06 -4.32
N ALA A 44 -10.43 -11.21 -3.65
CA ALA A 44 -10.10 -11.32 -2.23
C ALA A 44 -8.59 -11.20 -2.00
N LEU A 45 -7.78 -11.83 -2.85
CA LEU A 45 -6.32 -11.74 -2.77
C LEU A 45 -5.81 -10.34 -3.12
N LEU A 46 -6.32 -9.75 -4.19
CA LEU A 46 -5.94 -8.41 -4.66
C LEU A 46 -6.41 -7.34 -3.67
N GLY A 47 -7.64 -7.44 -3.16
CA GLY A 47 -8.15 -6.53 -2.14
C GLY A 47 -7.30 -6.56 -0.87
N LYS A 48 -6.91 -7.76 -0.41
CA LYS A 48 -6.00 -7.92 0.72
C LYS A 48 -4.62 -7.29 0.44
N LEU A 49 -4.06 -7.50 -0.75
CA LEU A 49 -2.78 -6.90 -1.15
C LEU A 49 -2.85 -5.37 -1.12
N ILE A 50 -3.87 -4.79 -1.74
CA ILE A 50 -4.05 -3.33 -1.82
C ILE A 50 -4.25 -2.72 -0.43
N ALA A 51 -5.09 -3.33 0.42
CA ALA A 51 -5.31 -2.88 1.79
C ALA A 51 -4.02 -2.95 2.63
N ASN A 52 -3.24 -4.03 2.45
CA ASN A 52 -1.96 -4.21 3.12
C ASN A 52 -0.95 -3.13 2.73
N VAL A 53 -0.75 -2.88 1.43
CA VAL A 53 0.19 -1.84 0.96
C VAL A 53 -0.31 -0.43 1.32
N SER A 54 -1.62 -0.21 1.34
CA SER A 54 -2.19 1.11 1.59
C SER A 54 -2.22 1.52 3.07
N TYR A 55 -2.12 0.55 3.99
CA TYR A 55 -2.22 0.80 5.43
C TYR A 55 -1.63 -0.31 6.32
N HIS A 56 -2.13 -1.56 6.22
CA HIS A 56 -1.87 -2.56 7.26
C HIS A 56 -0.40 -2.95 7.42
N ASN A 57 0.39 -2.95 6.34
CA ASN A 57 1.81 -3.27 6.41
C ASN A 57 2.59 -2.21 7.20
N ALA A 58 2.31 -0.92 6.96
CA ALA A 58 2.95 0.17 7.71
C ALA A 58 2.60 0.08 9.20
N MET A 59 1.31 -0.08 9.51
CA MET A 59 0.84 -0.23 10.88
C MET A 59 1.53 -1.40 11.58
N ALA A 60 1.50 -2.60 10.99
CA ALA A 60 2.14 -3.77 11.57
C ALA A 60 3.66 -3.62 11.74
N TYR A 61 4.33 -2.96 10.79
CA TYR A 61 5.77 -2.72 10.83
C TYR A 61 6.17 -1.77 11.96
N PHE A 62 5.48 -0.64 12.11
CA PHE A 62 5.81 0.38 13.09
C PHE A 62 5.27 0.08 14.51
N GLU A 63 4.11 -0.58 14.63
CA GLU A 63 3.62 -1.05 15.94
C GLU A 63 4.52 -2.15 16.52
N ALA A 64 5.05 -3.05 15.67
CA ALA A 64 6.02 -4.05 16.11
C ALA A 64 7.33 -3.41 16.59
N SER A 65 7.77 -2.30 15.98
CA SER A 65 8.96 -1.57 16.46
C SER A 65 8.74 -0.84 17.78
N ASP A 66 7.54 -0.30 18.01
CA ASP A 66 7.21 0.42 19.25
C ASP A 66 7.11 -0.50 20.48
N LEU A 67 6.82 -1.79 20.27
CA LEU A 67 6.85 -2.83 21.31
C LEU A 67 8.27 -3.24 21.71
N VAL A 68 9.26 -3.10 20.82
CA VAL A 68 10.68 -3.41 21.11
C VAL A 68 11.40 -2.20 21.73
N ALA A 69 10.88 -0.99 21.50
CA ALA A 69 11.45 0.26 22.02
C ALA A 69 10.93 0.64 23.43
N LYS A 70 9.95 -0.08 23.96
CA LYS A 70 9.49 0.01 25.36
C LYS A 70 10.12 -1.08 26.22
#